data_AF-A0A8T5T3H9-F1
#
_entry.id   AF-A0A8T5T3H9-F1
#
_cell.length_a   1.000
_cell.length_b   1.000
_cell.length_c   1.000
_cell.angle_alpha   90.00
_cell.angle_beta   90.00
_cell.angle_gamma   90.00
#
_symmetry.space_group_name_H-M   'P 1'
#
loop_
_entity.id
_entity.type
_entity.pdbx_description
1 polymer ?
#
loop_
_entity_poly.entity_id
_entity_poly.type
_entity_poly.pdbx_seq_one_letter_code
_entity_poly.pdbx_strand_id
1 'polypeptide(L)'
;MARIKGSAAGGGYSTAKDLLLFSKALFSHILLTETLTKMVLTGKIQPNPEMENIRYAYGFGVHNYDSLTRYGHNGGAPGINSFFGVYQPVNYTLIVLSNYDPPAAERVANNIHSLLINLA
;
A
#
# COMPACT_ATOMS: atom_id res chain seq x y z
N MET A 1 -20.11 -10.24 -22.55
CA MET A 1 -19.45 -9.03 -22.04
C MET A 1 -17.95 -9.23 -22.12
N ALA A 2 -17.22 -8.39 -22.85
CA ALA A 2 -15.76 -8.46 -22.90
C ALA A 2 -15.20 -8.08 -21.53
N ARG A 3 -14.33 -8.92 -20.97
CA ARG A 3 -13.67 -8.67 -19.69
C ARG A 3 -12.72 -7.49 -19.90
N ILE A 4 -13.05 -6.31 -19.36
CA ILE A 4 -12.18 -5.14 -19.42
C ILE A 4 -10.94 -5.47 -18.58
N LYS A 5 -9.79 -5.56 -19.24
CA LYS A 5 -8.50 -5.79 -18.58
C LYS A 5 -7.92 -4.41 -18.22
N GLY A 6 -7.54 -4.24 -16.96
CA GLY A 6 -6.80 -3.06 -16.51
C GLY A 6 -5.48 -2.86 -17.25
N SER A 7 -4.95 -1.65 -17.18
CA SER A 7 -3.60 -1.32 -17.66
C SER A 7 -2.57 -1.57 -16.55
N ALA A 8 -1.29 -1.32 -16.84
CA ALA A 8 -0.23 -1.36 -15.82
C ALA A 8 -0.40 -0.30 -14.72
N ALA A 9 -1.17 0.77 -14.96
CA ALA A 9 -1.39 1.85 -14.00
C ALA A 9 -2.62 1.63 -13.10
N GLY A 10 -3.58 0.81 -13.51
CA GLY A 10 -4.82 0.62 -12.76
C GLY A 10 -5.90 -0.19 -13.49
N GLY A 11 -7.04 -0.42 -12.83
CA GLY A 11 -8.14 -1.24 -13.35
C GLY A 11 -7.92 -2.75 -13.20
N GLY A 12 -6.91 -3.16 -12.44
CA GLY A 12 -6.73 -4.55 -12.02
C GLY A 12 -7.79 -4.98 -11.01
N TYR A 13 -8.09 -6.28 -10.99
CA TYR A 13 -9.03 -6.89 -10.05
C TYR A 13 -8.25 -7.77 -9.07
N SER A 14 -8.61 -7.71 -7.80
CA SER A 14 -8.01 -8.52 -6.75
C SER A 14 -9.00 -8.68 -5.59
N THR A 15 -8.63 -9.47 -4.60
CA THR A 15 -9.36 -9.62 -3.33
C THR A 15 -8.45 -9.25 -2.15
N ALA A 16 -9.02 -8.99 -0.98
CA ALA A 16 -8.21 -8.77 0.22
C ALA A 16 -7.32 -9.99 0.54
N LYS A 17 -7.78 -11.20 0.25
CA LYS A 17 -6.99 -12.42 0.41
C LYS A 17 -5.79 -12.45 -0.55
N ASP A 18 -5.99 -12.08 -1.81
CA ASP A 18 -4.90 -12.05 -2.80
C ASP A 18 -3.87 -10.97 -2.47
N LEU A 19 -4.30 -9.79 -2.02
CA LEU A 19 -3.41 -8.72 -1.59
C LEU A 19 -2.61 -9.10 -0.34
N LEU A 20 -3.19 -9.87 0.58
CA LEU A 20 -2.47 -10.43 1.73
C LEU A 20 -1.43 -11.48 1.31
N LEU A 21 -1.74 -12.33 0.32
CA LEU A 21 -0.77 -13.26 -0.23
C LEU A 21 0.36 -12.53 -0.96
N PHE A 22 0.02 -11.48 -1.71
CA PHE A 22 0.99 -10.59 -2.34
C PHE A 22 1.93 -9.94 -1.32
N SER A 23 1.41 -9.38 -0.23
CA SER A 23 2.25 -8.76 0.81
C SER A 23 3.21 -9.77 1.42
N LYS A 24 2.72 -10.95 1.81
CA LYS A 24 3.55 -12.02 2.35
C LYS A 24 4.63 -12.46 1.36
N ALA A 25 4.26 -12.68 0.11
CA ALA A 25 5.21 -13.13 -0.91
C ALA A 25 6.28 -12.08 -1.25
N LEU A 26 5.93 -10.78 -1.23
CA LEU A 26 6.88 -9.69 -1.43
C LEU A 26 7.87 -9.58 -0.27
N PHE A 27 7.37 -9.52 0.97
CA PHE A 27 8.19 -9.30 2.16
C PHE A 27 8.95 -10.56 2.63
N SER A 28 8.55 -11.75 2.19
CA SER A 28 9.30 -13.00 2.38
C SER A 28 10.19 -13.36 1.19
N HIS A 29 10.43 -12.42 0.26
CA HIS A 29 11.34 -12.59 -0.87
C HIS A 29 11.01 -13.77 -1.81
N ILE A 30 9.72 -14.11 -1.92
CA ILE A 30 9.21 -15.14 -2.84
C ILE A 30 9.03 -14.55 -4.24
N LEU A 31 8.54 -13.30 -4.33
CA LEU A 31 8.32 -12.62 -5.62
C LEU A 31 9.62 -12.06 -6.19
N LEU A 32 10.53 -11.62 -5.33
CA LEU A 32 11.78 -10.93 -5.66
C LEU A 32 12.85 -11.37 -4.68
N THR A 33 14.12 -11.37 -5.09
CA THR A 33 15.24 -11.54 -4.14
C THR A 33 15.23 -10.45 -3.08
N GLU A 34 15.95 -10.65 -1.99
CA GLU A 34 16.10 -9.62 -0.94
C GLU A 34 16.61 -8.29 -1.53
N THR A 35 17.64 -8.34 -2.39
CA THR A 35 18.21 -7.16 -3.07
C THR A 35 17.16 -6.43 -3.91
N LEU A 36 16.36 -7.15 -4.70
CA LEU A 36 15.33 -6.54 -5.53
C LEU A 36 14.14 -6.04 -4.71
N THR A 37 13.76 -6.75 -3.64
CA THR A 37 12.73 -6.30 -2.70
C THR A 37 13.12 -4.98 -2.07
N LYS A 38 14.36 -4.88 -1.56
CA LYS A 38 14.93 -3.63 -1.03
C LYS A 38 14.92 -2.55 -2.10
N MET A 39 15.35 -2.86 -3.32
CA MET A 39 15.37 -1.91 -4.43
C MET A 39 13.98 -1.30 -4.71
N VAL A 40 12.93 -2.14 -4.79
CA VAL A 40 11.55 -1.74 -5.08
C VAL A 40 10.93 -0.92 -3.95
N LEU A 41 11.21 -1.28 -2.70
CA LEU A 41 10.63 -0.64 -1.52
C LEU A 41 11.41 0.60 -1.02
N THR A 42 12.65 0.82 -1.50
CA THR A 42 13.44 1.99 -1.10
C THR A 42 12.91 3.26 -1.77
N GLY A 43 12.52 4.26 -0.97
CA GLY A 43 12.03 5.55 -1.44
C GLY A 43 13.02 6.30 -2.34
N LYS A 44 12.62 6.63 -3.56
CA LYS A 44 13.46 7.26 -4.60
C LYS A 44 13.34 8.78 -4.61
N ILE A 45 12.11 9.26 -4.50
CA ILE A 45 11.79 10.69 -4.56
C ILE A 45 10.91 11.08 -3.39
N GLN A 46 10.89 12.37 -3.05
CA GLN A 46 9.92 12.95 -2.15
C GLN A 46 8.77 13.51 -3.01
N PRO A 47 7.54 12.99 -2.90
CA PRO A 47 6.45 13.39 -3.79
C PRO A 47 5.90 14.79 -3.48
N ASN A 48 6.04 15.23 -2.22
CA ASN A 48 5.70 16.57 -1.77
C ASN A 48 6.83 17.10 -0.87
N PRO A 49 7.49 18.22 -1.22
CA PRO A 49 8.55 18.82 -0.41
C PRO A 49 8.16 19.08 1.05
N GLU A 50 6.87 19.34 1.32
CA GLU A 50 6.36 19.61 2.66
C GLU A 50 6.14 18.34 3.51
N MET A 51 6.22 17.15 2.90
CA MET A 51 6.00 15.87 3.57
C MET A 51 7.33 15.11 3.69
N GLU A 52 8.16 15.52 4.64
CA GLU A 52 9.52 14.97 4.85
C GLU A 52 9.52 13.46 5.13
N ASN A 53 8.49 12.96 5.81
CA ASN A 53 8.38 11.57 6.19
C ASN A 53 7.81 10.66 5.09
N ILE A 54 7.47 11.21 3.92
CA ILE A 54 6.89 10.47 2.80
C ILE A 54 7.86 10.41 1.63
N ARG A 55 8.10 9.21 1.13
CA ARG A 55 8.89 8.94 -0.06
C ARG A 55 8.07 8.10 -1.03
N TYR A 56 8.34 8.23 -2.33
CA TYR A 56 7.76 7.36 -3.35
C TYR A 56 8.84 6.44 -3.91
N ALA A 57 8.56 5.15 -3.91
CA ALA A 57 9.43 4.09 -4.41
C ALA A 57 8.90 3.56 -5.76
N TYR A 58 9.31 2.36 -6.19
CA TYR A 58 8.79 1.80 -7.44
C TYR A 58 7.39 1.21 -7.24
N GLY A 59 6.37 2.08 -7.34
CA GLY A 59 4.95 1.72 -7.21
C GLY A 59 4.43 1.68 -5.76
N PHE A 60 5.21 2.19 -4.80
CA PHE A 60 4.84 2.22 -3.38
C PHE A 60 5.07 3.61 -2.79
N GLY A 61 4.07 4.12 -2.07
CA GLY A 61 4.29 5.12 -1.04
C GLY A 61 4.98 4.48 0.17
N VAL A 62 6.01 5.16 0.66
CA VAL A 62 6.80 4.79 1.84
C VAL A 62 6.63 5.90 2.86
N HIS A 63 5.87 5.62 3.91
CA HIS A 63 5.60 6.56 4.98
C HIS A 63 6.39 6.13 6.21
N ASN A 64 7.31 6.98 6.64
CA ASN A 64 8.13 6.75 7.82
C ASN A 64 7.46 7.39 9.03
N TYR A 65 7.47 6.67 10.13
CA TYR A 65 7.01 7.07 11.45
C TYR A 65 8.11 6.68 12.44
N ASP A 66 8.08 7.23 13.66
CA ASP A 66 9.19 7.10 14.61
C ASP A 66 9.65 5.65 14.84
N SER A 67 8.70 4.72 15.00
CA SER A 67 8.97 3.29 15.29
C SER A 67 8.62 2.34 14.15
N LEU A 68 7.99 2.83 13.07
CA LEU A 68 7.51 1.96 11.99
C LEU A 68 7.55 2.62 10.61
N THR A 69 7.60 1.80 9.57
CA THR A 69 7.45 2.23 8.18
C THR A 69 6.26 1.54 7.55
N ARG A 70 5.42 2.31 6.86
CA ARG A 70 4.31 1.79 6.05
C ARG A 70 4.69 1.81 4.57
N TYR A 71 4.63 0.65 3.94
CA TYR A 71 4.79 0.48 2.49
C TYR A 71 3.43 0.15 1.87
N GLY A 72 3.03 0.85 0.82
CA GLY A 72 1.74 0.57 0.22
C GLY A 72 1.33 1.53 -0.89
N HIS A 73 0.09 1.45 -1.31
CA HIS A 73 -0.50 2.39 -2.25
C HIS A 73 -2.03 2.36 -2.10
N ASN A 74 -2.67 3.49 -2.40
CA ASN A 74 -4.12 3.56 -2.56
C ASN A 74 -4.51 3.36 -4.03
N GLY A 75 -5.81 3.24 -4.29
CA GLY A 75 -6.36 3.15 -5.64
C GLY A 75 -7.75 3.75 -5.66
N GLY A 76 -8.12 4.38 -6.79
CA GLY A 76 -9.39 5.09 -6.88
C GLY A 76 -9.86 5.29 -8.32
N ALA A 77 -11.17 5.15 -8.49
CA ALA A 77 -11.94 5.51 -9.68
C ALA A 77 -13.38 5.83 -9.24
N PRO A 78 -14.24 6.44 -10.09
CA PRO A 78 -15.65 6.62 -9.73
C PRO A 78 -16.32 5.29 -9.30
N GLY A 79 -16.88 5.28 -8.09
CA GLY A 79 -17.52 4.14 -7.44
C GLY A 79 -16.58 3.09 -6.86
N ILE A 80 -15.26 3.28 -6.88
CA ILE A 80 -14.28 2.28 -6.43
C ILE A 80 -13.12 2.95 -5.70
N ASN A 81 -12.76 2.40 -4.54
CA ASN A 81 -11.62 2.89 -3.77
C ASN A 81 -10.95 1.77 -2.97
N SER A 82 -9.63 1.82 -2.84
CA SER A 82 -8.83 0.82 -2.14
C SER A 82 -7.67 1.43 -1.39
N PHE A 83 -7.32 0.81 -0.27
CA PHE A 83 -6.10 1.06 0.48
C PHE A 83 -5.36 -0.25 0.72
N PHE A 84 -4.05 -0.26 0.48
CA PHE A 84 -3.14 -1.35 0.83
C PHE A 84 -1.93 -0.77 1.56
N GLY A 85 -1.61 -1.30 2.74
CA GLY A 85 -0.43 -0.90 3.51
C GLY A 85 0.15 -2.05 4.34
N VAL A 86 1.46 -2.20 4.32
CA VAL A 86 2.24 -3.15 5.13
C VAL A 86 3.10 -2.36 6.10
N TYR A 87 2.98 -2.67 7.38
CA TYR A 87 3.66 -1.99 8.49
C TYR A 87 4.82 -2.86 8.99
N GLN A 88 6.03 -2.32 8.90
CA GLN A 88 7.26 -2.95 9.42
C GLN A 88 7.81 -2.15 10.60
N PRO A 89 8.41 -2.79 11.62
CA PRO A 89 8.73 -4.23 11.68
C PRO A 89 7.60 -5.13 12.21
N VAL A 90 6.45 -4.57 12.60
CA VAL A 90 5.35 -5.31 13.27
C VAL A 90 4.59 -6.29 12.35
N ASN A 91 4.96 -6.37 11.08
CA ASN A 91 4.41 -7.27 10.06
C ASN A 91 2.87 -7.27 9.94
N TYR A 92 2.26 -6.10 10.12
CA TYR A 92 0.81 -5.92 9.97
C TYR A 92 0.47 -5.53 8.53
N THR A 93 -0.52 -6.18 7.92
CA THR A 93 -1.04 -5.81 6.58
C THR A 93 -2.47 -5.27 6.72
N LEU A 94 -2.68 -4.02 6.35
CA LEU A 94 -3.98 -3.37 6.29
C LEU A 94 -4.47 -3.29 4.85
N ILE A 95 -5.65 -3.86 4.59
CA ILE A 95 -6.32 -3.83 3.30
C ILE A 95 -7.75 -3.35 3.50
N VAL A 96 -8.15 -2.34 2.75
CA VAL A 96 -9.53 -1.84 2.71
C VAL A 96 -9.96 -1.75 1.25
N LEU A 97 -11.07 -2.41 0.91
CA LEU A 97 -11.68 -2.34 -0.43
C LEU A 97 -13.08 -1.75 -0.28
N SER A 98 -13.42 -0.78 -1.12
CA SER A 98 -14.67 -0.03 -1.05
C SER A 98 -15.30 0.09 -2.43
N ASN A 99 -16.62 -0.04 -2.48
CA ASN A 99 -17.48 0.25 -3.63
C ASN A 99 -18.10 1.66 -3.55
N TYR A 100 -17.41 2.58 -2.87
CA TYR A 100 -17.71 4.01 -2.80
C TYR A 100 -16.54 4.80 -3.38
N ASP A 101 -16.81 6.05 -3.76
CA ASP A 101 -15.78 6.98 -4.25
C ASP A 101 -14.64 7.20 -3.22
N PRO A 102 -13.41 7.47 -3.70
CA PRO A 102 -12.35 7.95 -2.83
C PRO A 102 -12.76 9.22 -2.06
N PRO A 103 -12.29 9.44 -0.81
CA PRO A 103 -11.34 8.59 -0.07
C PRO A 103 -12.03 7.65 0.95
N ALA A 104 -13.11 6.95 0.60
CA ALA A 104 -13.85 6.10 1.54
C ALA A 104 -13.00 5.03 2.26
N ALA A 105 -12.18 4.28 1.51
CA ALA A 105 -11.26 3.28 2.01
C ALA A 105 -10.13 3.90 2.83
N GLU A 106 -9.53 5.01 2.36
CA GLU A 106 -8.47 5.71 3.10
C GLU A 106 -8.97 6.27 4.43
N ARG A 107 -10.22 6.76 4.52
CA ARG A 107 -10.79 7.21 5.81
C ARG A 107 -10.83 6.09 6.84
N VAL A 108 -11.27 4.90 6.46
CA VAL A 108 -11.25 3.72 7.34
C VAL A 108 -9.81 3.33 7.68
N ALA A 109 -8.93 3.31 6.69
CA ALA A 109 -7.54 2.94 6.88
C ALA A 109 -6.79 3.90 7.82
N ASN A 110 -7.07 5.21 7.75
CA ASN A 110 -6.46 6.21 8.60
C ASN A 110 -6.87 6.04 10.06
N ASN A 111 -8.15 5.72 10.33
CA ASN A 111 -8.60 5.42 11.69
C ASN A 111 -7.86 4.21 12.29
N ILE A 112 -7.70 3.13 11.51
CA ILE A 112 -6.96 1.94 11.94
C ILE A 112 -5.47 2.24 12.10
N HIS A 113 -4.90 3.03 11.18
CA HIS A 113 -3.50 3.45 11.22
C HIS A 113 -3.17 4.19 12.52
N SER A 114 -4.01 5.15 12.93
CA SER A 114 -3.84 5.89 14.19
C SER A 114 -3.80 4.95 15.40
N LEU A 115 -4.53 3.83 15.39
CA LEU A 115 -4.45 2.84 16.46
C LEU A 115 -3.13 2.06 16.41
N LEU A 116 -2.64 1.71 15.21
CA LEU A 116 -1.40 0.94 15.05
C LEU A 116 -0.16 1.71 15.48
N ILE A 117 -0.05 3.00 15.13
CA ILE A 117 1.11 3.83 15.50
C ILE A 117 1.14 4.16 17.00
N ASN A 118 0.02 4.09 17.70
CA ASN A 118 -0.04 4.33 19.14
C ASN A 118 0.27 3.07 19.96
N LEU A 119 0.34 1.89 19.33
CA LEU A 119 0.68 0.62 19.97
C LEU A 119 2.18 0.27 19.85
N ALA A 120 2.91 0.98 19.00
CA ALA A 120 4.32 0.74 18.68
C ALA A 120 5.22 1.80 19.32
#